data_AF-A0A9P1N3N6-F1
#
_entry.id   AF-A0A9P1N3N6-F1
#
_cell.length_a   1.000
_cell.length_b   1.000
_cell.length_c   1.000
_cell.angle_alpha   90.00
_cell.angle_beta   90.00
_cell.angle_gamma   90.00
#
_symmetry.space_group_name_H-M   'P 1'
#
loop_
_entity.id
_entity.type
_entity.pdbx_description
1 polymer ?
#
loop_
_entity_poly.entity_id
_entity_poly.type
_entity_poly.pdbx_seq_one_letter_code
_entity_poly.pdbx_strand_id
1 'polypeptide(L)'
;MRSFCLLVCLVSAAVLAQDNCYINDSGFTCCNKELEAAMKGAMAGDDLLGAADSIQKGAEGSLGGKFETVVALDDFAYKSHFKEGKSCKIEKNGQYALAWQP
;
A
#
# COMPACT_ATOMS: atom_id res chain seq x y z
N MET A 1 -4.62 -29.94 49.04
CA MET A 1 -5.80 -29.03 48.96
C MET A 1 -5.36 -27.73 48.31
N ARG A 2 -6.05 -27.37 47.22
CA ARG A 2 -6.25 -26.00 46.74
C ARG A 2 -4.99 -25.30 46.20
N SER A 3 -4.69 -25.45 44.91
CA SER A 3 -5.41 -24.76 43.82
C SER A 3 -5.44 -23.26 44.08
N PHE A 4 -4.49 -22.52 43.51
CA PHE A 4 -4.65 -21.11 43.22
C PHE A 4 -3.97 -20.78 41.89
N CYS A 5 -4.83 -20.55 40.91
CA CYS A 5 -4.66 -19.69 39.75
C CYS A 5 -3.43 -19.91 38.86
N LEU A 6 -3.57 -20.90 37.96
CA LEU A 6 -3.18 -20.73 36.56
C LEU A 6 -3.92 -19.50 36.00
N LEU A 7 -3.31 -18.31 36.09
CA LEU A 7 -3.73 -17.16 35.30
C LEU A 7 -2.96 -17.21 33.98
N VAL A 8 -3.46 -18.05 33.06
CA VAL A 8 -3.09 -17.97 31.65
C VAL A 8 -3.67 -16.66 31.14
N CYS A 9 -2.85 -15.61 31.08
CA CYS A 9 -3.16 -14.41 30.32
C CYS A 9 -3.19 -14.79 28.83
N LEU A 10 -4.33 -15.32 28.38
CA LEU A 10 -4.79 -15.24 27.00
C LEU A 10 -4.98 -13.75 26.68
N VAL A 11 -3.87 -13.03 26.49
CA VAL A 11 -3.94 -11.78 25.75
C VAL A 11 -4.18 -12.21 24.31
N SER A 12 -5.47 -12.26 23.97
CA SER A 12 -5.93 -12.31 22.60
C SER A 12 -5.21 -11.17 21.89
N ALA A 13 -4.22 -11.49 21.05
CA ALA A 13 -3.73 -10.56 20.06
C ALA A 13 -4.89 -10.34 19.10
N ALA A 14 -5.80 -9.43 19.48
CA ALA A 14 -6.60 -8.73 18.52
C ALA A 14 -5.59 -8.04 17.60
N VAL A 15 -5.27 -8.68 16.48
CA VAL A 15 -4.75 -8.01 15.30
C VAL A 15 -5.88 -7.08 14.88
N LEU A 16 -5.98 -5.94 15.57
CA LEU A 16 -6.73 -4.82 15.07
C LEU A 16 -5.99 -4.44 13.79
N ALA A 17 -6.70 -4.56 12.67
CA ALA A 17 -6.22 -4.05 11.40
C ALA A 17 -5.71 -2.63 11.63
N GLN A 18 -4.40 -2.45 11.61
CA GLN A 18 -3.82 -1.15 11.85
C GLN A 18 -3.91 -0.43 10.52
N ASP A 19 -5.03 0.29 10.33
CA ASP A 19 -5.21 1.30 9.29
C ASP A 19 -4.22 2.46 9.51
N ASN A 20 -2.92 2.16 9.52
CA ASN A 20 -1.81 3.12 9.59
C ASN A 20 -1.58 3.79 8.24
N CYS A 21 -2.66 4.23 7.60
CA CYS A 21 -2.57 5.07 6.44
C CYS A 21 -2.09 6.47 6.84
N TYR A 22 -1.33 7.09 5.97
CA TYR A 22 -0.80 8.43 6.13
C TYR A 22 -0.98 9.21 4.83
N ILE A 23 -0.95 10.53 4.94
CA ILE A 23 -0.88 11.42 3.79
C ILE A 23 0.60 11.60 3.45
N ASN A 24 1.00 11.29 2.22
CA ASN A 24 2.37 11.50 1.75
C ASN A 24 2.65 12.98 1.45
N ASP A 25 3.90 13.29 1.09
CA ASP A 25 4.33 14.66 0.82
C ASP A 25 3.59 15.33 -0.36
N SER A 26 2.99 14.52 -1.25
CA SER A 26 2.16 14.98 -2.37
C SER A 26 0.68 15.14 -2.02
N GLY A 27 0.29 14.93 -0.77
CA GLY A 27 -1.10 15.09 -0.32
C GLY A 27 -2.01 13.89 -0.56
N PHE A 28 -1.45 12.74 -0.94
CA PHE A 28 -2.22 11.52 -1.25
C PHE A 28 -2.06 10.43 -0.19
N THR A 29 -3.09 9.59 -0.05
CA THR A 29 -3.11 8.52 0.94
C THR A 29 -2.23 7.34 0.53
N CYS A 30 -1.35 6.93 1.44
CA CYS A 30 -0.62 5.68 1.36
C CYS A 30 -0.70 4.92 2.68
N CYS A 31 -0.76 3.59 2.61
CA CYS A 31 -0.84 2.73 3.78
C CYS A 31 0.41 1.84 3.94
N ASN A 32 1.45 2.08 3.13
CA ASN A 32 2.70 1.35 3.16
C ASN A 32 3.86 2.16 2.57
N LYS A 33 4.92 2.35 3.38
CA LYS A 33 6.10 3.14 3.00
C LYS A 33 6.98 2.44 1.95
N GLU A 34 7.05 1.12 1.96
CA GLU A 34 7.79 0.35 0.95
C GLU A 34 7.08 0.43 -0.40
N LEU A 35 5.75 0.36 -0.42
CA LEU A 35 4.95 0.55 -1.63
C LEU A 35 5.15 1.96 -2.21
N GLU A 36 5.07 2.99 -1.37
CA GLU A 36 5.31 4.38 -1.79
C GLU A 36 6.70 4.53 -2.43
N ALA A 37 7.74 3.98 -1.80
CA ALA A 37 9.11 4.01 -2.32
C ALA A 37 9.25 3.25 -3.65
N ALA A 38 8.65 2.06 -3.76
CA ALA A 38 8.65 1.27 -4.98
C ALA A 38 7.98 2.03 -6.14
N MET A 39 6.82 2.65 -5.87
CA MET A 39 6.11 3.47 -6.86
C MET A 39 6.94 4.68 -7.30
N LYS A 40 7.52 5.44 -6.35
CA LYS A 40 8.39 6.58 -6.66
C LYS A 40 9.62 6.18 -7.47
N GLY A 41 10.19 5.01 -7.21
CA GLY A 41 11.33 4.48 -7.98
C GLY A 41 10.97 4.07 -9.41
N ALA A 42 9.76 3.51 -9.60
CA ALA A 42 9.30 2.99 -10.89
C ALA A 42 8.77 4.06 -11.85
N MET A 43 8.29 5.20 -11.34
CA MET A 43 7.79 6.32 -12.17
C MET A 43 8.95 7.14 -12.78
N ALA A 44 9.62 6.60 -13.80
CA ALA A 44 10.80 7.20 -14.42
C ALA A 44 10.69 7.40 -15.95
N GLY A 45 9.52 7.16 -16.55
CA GLY A 45 9.35 7.16 -18.00
C GLY A 45 8.20 8.04 -18.53
N ASP A 46 8.24 8.30 -19.84
CA ASP A 46 7.20 9.02 -20.58
C ASP A 46 6.00 8.13 -20.96
N ASP A 47 6.14 6.81 -20.80
CA ASP A 47 5.11 5.82 -21.12
C ASP A 47 4.33 5.39 -19.86
N LEU A 48 3.02 5.65 -19.87
CA LEU A 48 2.11 5.33 -18.76
C LEU A 48 2.03 3.82 -18.51
N LEU A 49 2.00 3.01 -19.57
CA LEU A 49 1.86 1.56 -19.44
C LEU A 49 3.15 0.95 -18.87
N GLY A 50 4.31 1.35 -19.38
CA GLY A 50 5.60 0.93 -18.85
C GLY A 50 5.81 1.32 -17.38
N ALA A 51 5.33 2.50 -16.97
CA ALA A 51 5.31 2.89 -15.56
C ALA A 51 4.39 2.00 -14.73
N ALA A 52 3.16 1.74 -15.20
CA ALA A 52 2.20 0.87 -14.51
C ALA A 52 2.74 -0.55 -14.31
N ASP A 53 3.34 -1.12 -15.36
CA ASP A 53 3.98 -2.45 -15.34
C ASP A 53 5.14 -2.50 -14.35
N SER A 54 5.98 -1.45 -14.34
CA SER A 54 7.14 -1.37 -13.45
C SER A 54 6.73 -1.26 -11.98
N ILE A 55 5.69 -0.45 -11.70
CA ILE A 55 5.10 -0.33 -10.36
C ILE A 55 4.52 -1.67 -9.91
N GLN A 56 3.72 -2.32 -10.76
CA GLN A 56 3.11 -3.61 -10.43
C GLN A 56 4.19 -4.65 -10.10
N LYS A 57 5.16 -4.85 -10.99
CA LYS A 57 6.26 -5.82 -10.78
C LYS A 57 7.06 -5.52 -9.52
N GLY A 58 7.32 -4.24 -9.24
CA GLY A 58 8.00 -3.82 -8.01
C GLY A 58 7.20 -4.14 -6.76
N ALA A 59 5.91 -3.81 -6.74
CA ALA A 59 5.02 -4.08 -5.62
C ALA A 59 4.86 -5.60 -5.37
N GLU A 60 4.62 -6.39 -6.43
CA GLU A 60 4.51 -7.85 -6.33
C GLU A 60 5.81 -8.50 -5.84
N GLY A 61 6.97 -8.00 -6.29
CA GLY A 61 8.28 -8.49 -5.88
C GLY A 61 8.65 -8.15 -4.43
N SER A 62 8.32 -6.94 -3.96
CA SER A 62 8.66 -6.50 -2.60
C SER A 62 7.65 -6.94 -1.54
N LEU A 63 6.37 -6.95 -1.88
CA LEU A 63 5.28 -7.11 -0.91
C LEU A 63 4.50 -8.42 -1.05
N GLY A 64 4.73 -9.16 -2.14
CA GLY A 64 4.09 -10.43 -2.42
C GLY A 64 2.61 -10.33 -2.85
N GLY A 65 2.16 -11.36 -3.55
CA GLY A 65 0.80 -11.43 -4.12
C GLY A 65 0.64 -10.55 -5.35
N LYS A 66 -0.60 -10.40 -5.84
CA LYS A 66 -0.92 -9.64 -7.05
C LYS A 66 -1.24 -8.18 -6.72
N PHE A 67 -0.83 -7.27 -7.59
CA PHE A 67 -1.15 -5.85 -7.48
C PHE A 67 -1.84 -5.34 -8.74
N GLU A 68 -2.70 -4.35 -8.56
CA GLU A 68 -3.31 -3.56 -9.62
C GLU A 68 -2.73 -2.14 -9.57
N THR A 69 -2.54 -1.54 -10.74
CA THR A 69 -1.92 -0.21 -10.87
C THR A 69 -2.67 0.64 -11.90
N VAL A 70 -2.82 1.93 -11.60
CA VAL A 70 -3.26 2.97 -12.53
C VAL A 70 -2.19 4.05 -12.58
N VAL A 71 -1.81 4.50 -13.77
CA VAL A 71 -0.94 5.66 -13.98
C VAL A 71 -1.65 6.63 -14.93
N ALA A 72 -1.62 7.91 -14.62
CA ALA A 72 -2.32 8.96 -15.35
C ALA A 72 -1.49 10.25 -15.46
N LEU A 73 -1.80 11.07 -16.46
CA LEU A 73 -1.19 12.39 -16.68
C LEU A 73 -1.81 13.48 -15.80
N ASP A 74 -3.00 13.23 -15.25
CA ASP A 74 -3.73 14.15 -14.40
C ASP A 74 -4.28 13.40 -13.18
N ASP A 75 -4.66 14.17 -12.17
CA ASP A 75 -5.23 13.62 -10.95
C ASP A 75 -6.57 12.91 -11.21
N PHE A 76 -6.83 11.86 -10.43
CA PHE A 76 -8.04 11.06 -10.53
C PHE A 76 -8.58 10.64 -9.15
N ALA A 77 -9.90 10.64 -9.01
CA ALA A 77 -10.57 10.07 -7.85
C ALA A 77 -10.60 8.54 -7.94
N TYR A 78 -10.48 7.86 -6.80
CA TYR A 78 -10.55 6.41 -6.74
C TYR A 78 -11.27 5.94 -5.47
N LYS A 79 -11.82 4.73 -5.54
CA LYS A 79 -12.34 3.98 -4.40
C LYS A 79 -12.12 2.51 -4.68
N SER A 80 -11.28 1.85 -3.90
CA SER A 80 -10.96 0.44 -4.06
C SER A 80 -11.14 -0.32 -2.75
N HIS A 81 -11.44 -1.61 -2.87
CA HIS A 81 -11.19 -2.58 -1.81
C HIS A 81 -9.75 -3.03 -1.94
N PHE A 82 -9.05 -3.12 -0.82
CA PHE A 82 -7.66 -3.55 -0.78
C PHE A 82 -7.35 -4.32 0.50
N LYS A 83 -6.35 -5.18 0.45
CA LYS A 83 -5.79 -5.81 1.64
C LYS A 83 -5.14 -4.78 2.54
N GLU A 84 -5.31 -4.95 3.85
CA GLU A 84 -4.79 -4.05 4.87
C GLU A 84 -3.34 -3.63 4.62
N GLY A 85 -3.08 -2.31 4.61
CA GLY A 85 -1.74 -1.78 4.41
C GLY A 85 -1.14 -2.04 3.02
N LYS A 86 -1.95 -2.28 1.98
CA LYS A 86 -1.48 -2.56 0.61
C LYS A 86 -2.15 -1.67 -0.43
N SER A 87 -2.20 -0.36 -0.15
CA SER A 87 -2.68 0.67 -1.08
C SER A 87 -1.85 1.93 -0.94
N CYS A 88 -1.55 2.60 -2.06
CA CYS A 88 -0.85 3.88 -2.07
C CYS A 88 -1.11 4.65 -3.36
N LYS A 89 -1.38 5.95 -3.22
CA LYS A 89 -1.42 6.90 -4.32
C LYS A 89 -0.29 7.90 -4.18
N ILE A 90 0.41 8.18 -5.27
CA ILE A 90 1.50 9.16 -5.32
C ILE A 90 1.33 10.11 -6.50
N GLU A 91 2.00 11.25 -6.42
CA GLU A 91 2.32 12.09 -7.56
C GLU A 91 3.85 12.14 -7.70
N LYS A 92 4.32 12.20 -8.94
CA LYS A 92 5.72 12.43 -9.26
C LYS A 92 5.83 13.11 -10.62
N ASN A 93 6.46 14.28 -10.66
CA ASN A 93 6.74 15.05 -11.87
C ASN A 93 5.47 15.34 -12.70
N GLY A 94 4.33 15.60 -12.05
CA GLY A 94 3.05 15.87 -12.68
C GLY A 94 2.29 14.62 -13.14
N GLN A 95 2.85 13.42 -12.98
CA GLN A 95 2.13 12.16 -13.21
C GLN A 95 1.59 11.61 -11.89
N TYR A 96 0.46 10.91 -11.96
CA TYR A 96 -0.24 10.36 -10.82
C TYR A 96 -0.29 8.84 -10.93
N ALA A 97 -0.05 8.14 -9.83
CA ALA A 97 -0.15 6.69 -9.80
C ALA A 97 -0.88 6.20 -8.56
N LEU A 98 -1.67 5.15 -8.72
CA LEU A 98 -2.31 4.39 -7.65
C LEU A 98 -1.91 2.94 -7.80
N ALA A 99 -1.48 2.29 -6.73
CA ALA A 99 -1.30 0.85 -6.67
C ALA A 99 -2.02 0.27 -5.46
N TRP A 100 -2.68 -0.87 -5.63
CA TRP A 100 -3.32 -1.59 -4.54
C TRP A 100 -3.29 -3.10 -4.75
N GLN A 101 -3.36 -3.83 -3.66
CA GLN A 101 -3.56 -5.27 -3.67
C GLN A 101 -5.03 -5.58 -3.38
N PRO A 102 -5.79 -6.19 -4.31
CA PRO A 102 -7.15 -6.66 -4.07
C PRO A 102 -7.23 -7.70 -2.96
#